data_AF-A0ABC9E799-F1
#
_entry.id   AF-A0ABC9E799-F1
#
_cell.length_a   1.000
_cell.length_b   1.000
_cell.length_c   1.000
_cell.angle_alpha   90.00
_cell.angle_beta   90.00
_cell.angle_gamma   90.00
#
_symmetry.space_group_name_H-M   'P 1'
#
loop_
_entity.id
_entity.type
_entity.pdbx_description
1 polymer ?
#
loop_
_entity_poly.entity_id
_entity_poly.type
_entity_poly.pdbx_seq_one_letter_code
_entity_poly.pdbx_strand_id
1 'polypeptide(L)'
;MYKSRGIDHLVIPTRDYMFAPSLVDINQAVDFIHRNASSGKITYIHCKAGRGRSTTVVLCYLVKYKNMTPAAAFEYVRSKRARVLLTRSQWKVVQEFSKKNAEFPAVTSDSVTASAAGEAIPITEANLDGNDAPESLTEDASLPCQKSTPSRPMIKMLSCLFPSRI
;
A
#
# COMPACT_ATOMS: atom_id res chain seq x y z
N MET A 1 -22.05 18.91 2.95
CA MET A 1 -22.16 18.75 1.49
C MET A 1 -22.18 17.29 1.03
N TYR A 2 -21.25 16.42 1.46
CA TYR A 2 -21.27 14.98 1.08
C TYR A 2 -22.32 14.16 1.86
N LYS A 3 -22.39 14.36 3.18
CA LYS A 3 -23.34 13.65 4.06
C LYS A 3 -24.80 13.86 3.68
N SER A 4 -25.16 15.07 3.23
CA SER A 4 -26.52 15.39 2.75
C SER A 4 -26.91 14.70 1.44
N ARG A 5 -25.94 14.10 0.75
CA ARG A 5 -26.15 13.27 -0.46
C ARG A 5 -25.98 11.77 -0.16
N GLY A 6 -25.90 11.38 1.12
CA GLY A 6 -25.67 9.99 1.52
C GLY A 6 -24.28 9.46 1.20
N ILE A 7 -23.30 10.34 0.96
CA ILE A 7 -21.92 9.94 0.66
C ILE A 7 -21.09 10.01 1.93
N ASP A 8 -20.61 8.84 2.37
CA ASP A 8 -19.63 8.72 3.44
C ASP A 8 -18.29 9.30 2.99
N HIS A 9 -17.71 10.17 3.82
CA HIS A 9 -16.50 10.90 3.45
C HIS A 9 -15.47 10.81 4.58
N LEU A 10 -14.27 10.35 4.23
CA LEU A 10 -13.12 10.26 5.13
C LEU A 10 -12.00 11.16 4.61
N VAL A 11 -11.50 12.03 5.48
CA VAL A 11 -10.34 12.90 5.19
C VAL A 11 -9.15 12.40 5.97
N ILE A 12 -8.08 12.09 5.24
CA ILE A 12 -6.79 11.73 5.82
C ILE A 12 -5.84 12.92 5.70
N PRO A 13 -5.44 13.55 6.81
CA PRO A 13 -4.48 14.64 6.77
C PRO A 13 -3.11 14.08 6.37
N THR A 14 -2.53 14.57 5.28
CA THR A 14 -1.19 14.18 4.85
C THR A 14 -0.49 15.36 4.20
N ARG A 15 0.76 15.61 4.59
CA ARG A 15 1.59 16.65 3.96
C ARG A 15 1.74 16.39 2.45
N ASP A 16 1.79 17.46 1.68
CA ASP A 16 1.82 17.37 0.21
C ASP A 16 3.15 16.80 -0.33
N TYR A 17 3.06 16.27 -1.56
CA TYR A 17 4.15 15.79 -2.42
C TYR A 17 4.95 14.58 -1.91
N MET A 18 5.86 14.78 -0.96
CA MET A 18 6.94 13.83 -0.64
C MET A 18 6.67 12.96 0.58
N PHE A 19 5.54 13.15 1.24
CA PHE A 19 5.23 12.45 2.49
C PHE A 19 4.25 11.31 2.25
N ALA A 20 4.47 10.22 2.97
CA ALA A 20 3.50 9.16 3.14
C ALA A 20 2.48 9.56 4.22
N PRO A 21 1.22 9.13 4.13
CA PRO A 21 0.33 9.15 5.29
C PRO A 21 0.91 8.29 6.42
N SER A 22 0.54 8.58 7.67
CA SER A 22 0.99 7.76 8.79
C SER A 22 0.40 6.34 8.72
N LEU A 23 1.02 5.36 9.37
CA LEU A 23 0.47 4.00 9.40
C LEU A 23 -0.92 3.92 10.04
N VAL A 24 -1.21 4.78 11.02
CA VAL A 24 -2.53 4.87 11.66
C VAL A 24 -3.56 5.35 10.64
N ASP A 25 -3.24 6.43 9.92
CA ASP A 25 -4.10 6.98 8.87
C ASP A 25 -4.33 5.99 7.73
N ILE A 26 -3.28 5.24 7.34
CA ILE A 26 -3.37 4.20 6.32
C ILE A 26 -4.34 3.10 6.77
N ASN A 27 -4.20 2.60 7.99
CA ASN A 27 -5.12 1.59 8.52
C ASN A 27 -6.56 2.11 8.51
N GLN A 28 -6.78 3.32 9.02
CA GLN A 28 -8.11 3.94 9.01
C GLN A 28 -8.71 4.03 7.60
N ALA A 29 -7.90 4.45 6.61
CA ALA A 29 -8.35 4.54 5.22
C ALA A 29 -8.63 3.17 4.59
N VAL A 30 -7.75 2.21 4.83
CA VAL A 30 -7.87 0.83 4.33
C VAL A 30 -9.13 0.15 4.89
N ASP A 31 -9.40 0.32 6.19
CA ASP A 31 -10.58 -0.23 6.84
C ASP A 31 -11.86 0.49 6.38
N PHE A 32 -11.80 1.79 6.10
CA PHE A 32 -12.91 2.53 5.47
C PHE A 32 -13.25 1.99 4.07
N ILE A 33 -12.23 1.77 3.24
CA ILE A 33 -12.42 1.18 1.90
C ILE A 33 -13.02 -0.22 2.02
N HIS A 34 -12.52 -1.04 2.93
CA HIS A 34 -13.00 -2.40 3.12
C HIS A 34 -14.46 -2.45 3.57
N ARG A 35 -14.86 -1.64 4.56
CA ARG A 35 -16.26 -1.56 5.00
C ARG A 35 -17.22 -1.20 3.87
N ASN A 36 -16.84 -0.25 3.01
CA ASN A 36 -17.63 0.12 1.85
C ASN A 36 -17.71 -1.02 0.82
N ALA A 37 -16.57 -1.64 0.50
CA ALA A 37 -16.50 -2.74 -0.45
C ALA A 37 -17.34 -3.96 0.02
N SER A 38 -17.28 -4.31 1.30
CA SER A 38 -18.08 -5.39 1.89
C SER A 38 -19.59 -5.09 1.90
N SER A 39 -19.96 -3.82 1.76
CA SER A 39 -21.36 -3.38 1.60
C SER A 39 -21.76 -3.22 0.12
N GLY A 40 -20.95 -3.67 -0.83
CA GLY A 40 -21.20 -3.52 -2.27
C GLY A 40 -21.05 -2.07 -2.79
N LYS A 41 -20.47 -1.16 -2.00
CA LYS A 41 -20.30 0.25 -2.37
C LYS A 41 -18.95 0.50 -3.02
N ILE A 42 -18.89 1.49 -3.90
CA ILE A 42 -17.65 1.96 -4.54
C ILE A 42 -17.05 3.10 -3.71
N THR A 43 -15.75 3.04 -3.46
CA THR A 43 -15.02 4.13 -2.79
C THR A 43 -14.14 4.87 -3.80
N TYR A 44 -14.37 6.19 -3.94
CA TYR A 44 -13.48 7.06 -4.69
C TYR A 44 -12.33 7.54 -3.81
N ILE A 45 -11.10 7.31 -4.26
CA ILE A 45 -9.88 7.70 -3.54
C ILE A 45 -9.07 8.60 -4.45
N HIS A 46 -8.67 9.76 -3.94
CA HIS A 46 -7.80 10.66 -4.68
C HIS A 46 -6.79 11.33 -3.77
N CYS A 47 -5.80 11.96 -4.39
CA CYS A 47 -4.98 12.99 -3.77
C CYS A 47 -4.99 14.19 -4.71
N LYS A 48 -3.94 15.02 -4.73
CA LYS A 48 -3.89 16.15 -5.68
C LYS A 48 -3.81 15.68 -7.14
N ALA A 49 -2.87 14.79 -7.45
CA ALA A 49 -2.64 14.29 -8.82
C ALA A 49 -3.04 12.82 -9.02
N GLY A 50 -3.40 12.11 -7.95
CA GLY A 50 -3.74 10.69 -7.99
C GLY A 50 -2.57 9.76 -8.35
N ARG A 51 -1.33 10.13 -8.01
CA ARG A 51 -0.11 9.37 -8.39
C ARG A 51 0.61 8.69 -7.22
N GLY A 52 0.72 9.38 -6.08
CA GLY A 52 1.50 8.96 -4.91
C GLY A 52 0.62 8.55 -3.72
N ARG A 53 0.29 9.49 -2.82
CA ARG A 53 -0.44 9.25 -1.56
C ARG A 53 -1.69 8.37 -1.67
N SER A 54 -2.57 8.67 -2.63
CA SER A 54 -3.78 7.86 -2.86
C SER A 54 -3.43 6.45 -3.31
N THR A 55 -2.41 6.32 -4.17
CA THR A 55 -1.88 5.02 -4.60
C THR A 55 -1.32 4.26 -3.41
N THR A 56 -0.54 4.89 -2.53
CA THR A 56 -0.02 4.28 -1.30
C THR A 56 -1.11 3.59 -0.49
N VAL A 57 -2.25 4.27 -0.27
CA VAL A 57 -3.40 3.68 0.44
C VAL A 57 -3.98 2.49 -0.32
N VAL A 58 -4.15 2.60 -1.64
CA VAL A 58 -4.64 1.50 -2.49
C VAL A 58 -3.73 0.28 -2.41
N LEU A 59 -2.40 0.47 -2.43
CA LEU A 59 -1.44 -0.63 -2.29
C LEU A 59 -1.60 -1.33 -0.95
N CYS A 60 -1.68 -0.57 0.15
CA CYS A 60 -1.89 -1.14 1.48
C CYS A 60 -3.23 -1.89 1.59
N TYR A 61 -4.29 -1.41 0.92
CA TYR A 61 -5.56 -2.13 0.85
C TYR A 61 -5.42 -3.48 0.13
N LEU A 62 -4.74 -3.50 -1.02
CA LEU A 62 -4.50 -4.74 -1.77
C LEU A 62 -3.63 -5.72 -0.97
N VAL A 63 -2.65 -5.22 -0.23
CA VAL A 63 -1.82 -6.04 0.65
C VAL A 63 -2.67 -6.67 1.76
N LYS A 64 -3.44 -5.87 2.50
CA LYS A 64 -4.21 -6.35 3.66
C LYS A 64 -5.39 -7.24 3.29
N TYR A 65 -6.17 -6.85 2.28
CA TYR A 65 -7.48 -7.46 1.98
C TYR A 65 -7.55 -8.24 0.67
N LYS A 66 -6.49 -8.21 -0.14
CA LYS A 66 -6.39 -9.00 -1.39
C LYS A 66 -5.16 -9.90 -1.41
N ASN A 67 -4.47 -10.04 -0.27
CA ASN A 67 -3.33 -10.93 -0.07
C ASN A 67 -2.22 -10.75 -1.12
N MET A 68 -2.03 -9.53 -1.62
CA MET A 68 -0.98 -9.22 -2.59
C MET A 68 0.32 -8.86 -1.87
N THR A 69 1.46 -9.21 -2.46
CA THR A 69 2.74 -8.62 -2.05
C THR A 69 2.79 -7.14 -2.47
N PRO A 70 3.58 -6.28 -1.81
CA PRO A 70 3.73 -4.89 -2.22
C PRO A 70 4.08 -4.70 -3.70
N ALA A 71 4.98 -5.55 -4.22
CA ALA A 71 5.39 -5.53 -5.63
C ALA A 71 4.23 -5.91 -6.56
N ALA A 72 3.52 -7.01 -6.27
CA ALA A 72 2.37 -7.43 -7.06
C ALA A 72 1.24 -6.40 -7.04
N ALA A 73 0.97 -5.80 -5.88
CA ALA A 73 -0.01 -4.72 -5.75
C ALA A 73 0.39 -3.50 -6.60
N PHE A 74 1.66 -3.14 -6.61
CA PHE A 74 2.16 -2.01 -7.40
C PHE A 74 2.01 -2.26 -8.90
N GLU A 75 2.43 -3.43 -9.37
CA GLU A 75 2.28 -3.81 -10.77
C GLU A 75 0.82 -3.88 -11.21
N TYR A 76 -0.05 -4.43 -10.36
CA TYR A 76 -1.48 -4.45 -10.60
C TYR A 76 -2.02 -3.03 -10.79
N VAL A 77 -1.72 -2.10 -9.88
CA VAL A 77 -2.20 -0.72 -10.01
C VAL A 77 -1.58 -0.02 -11.22
N ARG A 78 -0.31 -0.26 -11.51
CA ARG A 78 0.39 0.30 -12.67
C ARG A 78 -0.24 -0.16 -13.99
N SER A 79 -0.66 -1.42 -14.07
CA SER A 79 -1.38 -1.96 -15.24
C SER A 79 -2.70 -1.25 -15.52
N LYS A 80 -3.38 -0.76 -14.47
CA LYS A 80 -4.64 -0.01 -14.59
C LYS A 80 -4.43 1.50 -14.74
N ARG A 81 -3.31 2.02 -14.21
CA ARG A 81 -2.98 3.45 -14.23
C ARG A 81 -1.48 3.65 -14.35
N ALA A 82 -0.97 3.67 -15.59
CA ALA A 82 0.46 3.77 -15.89
C ALA A 82 1.18 5.01 -15.28
N ARG A 83 0.43 6.06 -14.94
CA ARG A 83 0.99 7.31 -14.39
C ARG A 83 1.29 7.27 -12.89
N VAL A 84 1.04 6.16 -12.19
CA VAL A 84 1.36 6.04 -10.76
C VAL A 84 2.86 6.15 -10.53
N LEU A 85 3.24 6.85 -9.46
CA LEU A 85 4.63 7.05 -9.08
C LEU A 85 4.69 7.28 -7.58
N LEU A 86 5.39 6.39 -6.88
CA LEU A 86 5.63 6.50 -5.45
C LEU A 86 7.00 7.11 -5.19
N THR A 87 7.06 7.98 -4.19
CA THR A 87 8.34 8.43 -3.61
C THR A 87 8.93 7.34 -2.72
N ARG A 88 10.23 7.45 -2.39
CA ARG A 88 10.91 6.49 -1.50
C ARG A 88 10.21 6.35 -0.14
N SER A 89 9.74 7.46 0.44
CA SER A 89 9.02 7.46 1.72
C SER A 89 7.69 6.72 1.64
N GLN A 90 6.95 6.92 0.55
CA GLN A 90 5.68 6.24 0.28
C GLN A 90 5.89 4.75 0.06
N TRP A 91 6.89 4.35 -0.72
CA TRP A 91 7.21 2.94 -0.93
C TRP A 91 7.62 2.26 0.37
N LYS A 92 8.47 2.92 1.17
CA LYS A 92 8.91 2.40 2.48
C LYS A 92 7.72 2.11 3.40
N VAL A 93 6.73 3.00 3.46
CA VAL A 93 5.55 2.80 4.31
C VAL A 93 4.71 1.58 3.86
N VAL A 94 4.62 1.29 2.55
CA VAL A 94 3.91 0.11 2.04
C VAL A 94 4.62 -1.16 2.49
N GLN A 95 5.96 -1.17 2.44
CA GLN A 95 6.75 -2.30 2.91
C GLN A 95 6.61 -2.49 4.42
N GLU A 96 6.69 -1.41 5.20
CA GLU A 96 6.48 -1.45 6.66
C GLU A 96 5.07 -1.95 7.02
N PHE A 97 4.05 -1.46 6.31
CA PHE A 97 2.67 -1.90 6.47
C PHE A 97 2.52 -3.40 6.20
N SER A 98 3.13 -3.90 5.12
CA SER A 98 3.09 -5.33 4.75
C SER A 98 3.71 -6.22 5.82
N LYS A 99 4.83 -5.81 6.42
CA LYS A 99 5.49 -6.57 7.50
C LYS A 99 4.58 -6.66 8.73
N LYS A 100 4.04 -5.52 9.16
CA LYS A 100 3.11 -5.47 10.30
C LYS A 100 1.84 -6.28 10.06
N ASN A 101 1.35 -6.33 8.82
CA ASN A 101 0.19 -7.14 8.46
C ASN A 101 0.48 -8.66 8.45
N ALA A 102 1.74 -9.05 8.23
CA ALA A 102 2.16 -10.45 8.29
C ALA A 102 2.42 -10.94 9.73
N GLU A 103 2.84 -10.05 10.63
CA GLU A 103 3.08 -10.36 12.05
C GLU A 103 1.78 -10.58 12.84
N PHE A 104 0.66 -10.05 12.37
CA PHE A 104 -0.67 -10.26 12.93
C PHE A 104 -1.60 -10.88 11.88
N PRO A 105 -1.41 -12.17 11.53
CA PRO A 105 -2.38 -12.85 10.69
C PRO A 105 -3.73 -12.82 11.40
N ALA A 106 -4.77 -12.46 10.64
CA ALA A 106 -6.14 -12.42 11.12
C ALA A 106 -6.45 -13.71 11.87
N VAL A 107 -6.67 -13.59 13.18
CA VAL A 107 -7.23 -14.66 13.99
C VAL A 107 -8.66 -14.83 13.50
N THR A 108 -8.87 -15.69 12.52
CA THR A 108 -10.18 -16.18 12.17
C THR A 108 -10.56 -17.15 13.27
N SER A 109 -11.33 -16.67 14.24
CA SER A 109 -12.10 -17.52 15.14
C SER A 109 -13.21 -18.20 14.34
N ASP A 110 -12.84 -19.19 13.54
CA ASP A 110 -13.78 -20.21 13.07
C ASP A 110 -13.40 -21.52 13.78
N SER A 111 -14.15 -21.78 14.84
CA SER A 111 -14.19 -23.02 15.57
C SER A 111 -14.77 -24.11 14.67
N VAL A 112 -13.95 -25.06 14.21
CA VAL A 112 -14.42 -26.43 13.91
C VAL A 112 -13.39 -27.42 14.43
N THR A 113 -13.74 -28.07 15.53
CA THR A 113 -13.15 -29.31 16.03
C THR A 113 -13.61 -30.50 15.17
N ALA A 114 -12.68 -31.34 14.71
CA ALA A 114 -12.57 -32.77 15.06
C ALA A 114 -11.71 -33.57 14.05
N SER A 115 -10.69 -34.26 14.58
CA SER A 115 -10.25 -35.66 14.31
C SER A 115 -10.21 -36.21 12.88
N ALA A 116 -9.26 -37.06 12.44
CA ALA A 116 -8.15 -37.77 13.07
C ALA A 116 -7.32 -38.50 11.98
N ALA A 117 -6.12 -38.93 12.40
CA ALA A 117 -5.36 -40.13 11.98
C ALA A 117 -4.46 -40.11 10.71
N GLY A 118 -3.21 -40.56 10.93
CA GLY A 118 -2.32 -41.20 9.96
C GLY A 118 -1.09 -40.36 9.57
N GLU A 119 0.07 -40.45 10.23
CA GLU A 119 1.13 -41.49 10.14
C GLU A 119 2.32 -41.00 9.29
N ALA A 120 3.54 -41.29 9.79
CA ALA A 120 4.86 -41.34 9.13
C ALA A 120 5.70 -40.05 8.88
N ILE A 121 6.84 -40.02 9.57
CA ILE A 121 8.14 -39.35 9.29
C ILE A 121 9.15 -40.52 9.07
N PRO A 122 10.47 -40.40 8.76
CA PRO A 122 11.34 -39.42 8.03
C PRO A 122 12.26 -40.06 6.98
N ILE A 123 12.85 -39.29 6.05
CA ILE A 123 14.17 -39.55 5.41
C ILE A 123 14.56 -38.36 4.48
N THR A 124 15.79 -37.89 4.24
CA THR A 124 17.16 -38.01 4.80
C THR A 124 17.97 -36.82 4.21
N GLU A 125 19.10 -36.50 4.84
CA GLU A 125 20.10 -35.51 4.43
C GLU A 125 20.86 -35.82 3.11
N ALA A 126 21.44 -34.74 2.56
CA ALA A 126 22.60 -34.64 1.65
C ALA A 126 22.40 -34.63 0.12
N ASN A 127 22.81 -33.52 -0.53
CA ASN A 127 23.89 -33.50 -1.52
C ASN A 127 24.40 -32.07 -1.84
N LEU A 128 25.70 -32.05 -2.20
CA LEU A 128 26.63 -30.95 -2.40
C LEU A 128 26.61 -30.37 -3.84
N ASP A 129 27.46 -29.36 -4.05
CA ASP A 129 27.89 -28.68 -5.29
C ASP A 129 26.89 -27.64 -5.84
N GLY A 130 27.22 -26.37 -6.07
CA GLY A 130 28.50 -25.75 -6.43
C GLY A 130 28.43 -25.31 -7.89
N ASN A 131 28.14 -24.03 -8.16
CA ASN A 131 28.80 -23.19 -9.18
C ASN A 131 28.03 -21.92 -9.60
N ASP A 132 28.86 -20.93 -9.96
CA ASP A 132 28.71 -19.86 -10.96
C ASP A 132 27.92 -18.57 -10.64
N ALA A 133 28.71 -17.49 -10.56
CA ALA A 133 28.32 -16.08 -10.66
C ALA A 133 27.85 -15.72 -12.11
N PRO A 134 27.36 -14.50 -12.42
CA PRO A 134 28.23 -13.31 -12.42
C PRO A 134 27.61 -12.00 -11.91
N GLU A 135 28.52 -11.25 -11.34
CA GLU A 135 28.61 -9.81 -11.15
C GLU A 135 28.53 -9.02 -12.48
N SER A 136 27.78 -7.92 -12.52
CA SER A 136 28.05 -6.71 -13.32
C SER A 136 27.05 -5.62 -12.88
N LEU A 137 27.49 -4.63 -12.07
CA LEU A 137 28.06 -3.35 -12.49
C LEU A 137 27.21 -2.60 -13.52
N THR A 138 26.58 -1.51 -13.08
CA THR A 138 26.82 -0.20 -13.70
C THR A 138 26.50 0.89 -12.68
N GLU A 139 27.56 1.51 -12.19
CA GLU A 139 27.56 2.84 -11.60
C GLU A 139 27.28 3.86 -12.70
N ASP A 140 26.47 4.88 -12.43
CA ASP A 140 26.73 6.18 -13.02
C ASP A 140 26.35 7.30 -12.06
N ALA A 141 27.32 8.17 -11.85
CA ALA A 141 27.30 9.28 -10.93
C ALA A 141 27.00 10.56 -11.71
N SER A 142 26.12 11.42 -11.19
CA SER A 142 26.22 12.87 -11.37
C SER A 142 25.28 13.63 -10.42
N LEU A 143 25.89 14.30 -9.44
CA LEU A 143 25.32 15.40 -8.67
C LEU A 143 25.40 16.70 -9.50
N PRO A 144 24.49 17.66 -9.28
CA PRO A 144 24.97 18.88 -8.64
C PRO A 144 24.12 19.38 -7.46
N CYS A 145 24.84 19.85 -6.45
CA CYS A 145 24.39 20.61 -5.28
C CYS A 145 23.90 22.01 -5.68
N GLN A 146 22.76 22.51 -5.16
CA GLN A 146 22.61 23.90 -4.65
C GLN A 146 21.44 24.08 -3.64
N LYS A 147 21.83 24.49 -2.42
CA LYS A 147 21.30 25.53 -1.49
C LYS A 147 19.84 25.51 -0.99
N SER A 148 19.75 25.77 0.31
CA SER A 148 18.62 25.70 1.24
C SER A 148 17.79 26.99 1.36
N THR A 149 16.51 26.86 1.73
CA THR A 149 15.85 27.65 2.81
C THR A 149 14.70 26.83 3.40
N PRO A 150 14.44 26.85 4.72
CA PRO A 150 13.33 26.12 5.31
C PRO A 150 12.09 27.01 5.40
N SER A 151 11.15 26.85 4.47
CA SER A 151 9.79 27.39 4.66
C SER A 151 8.91 26.32 5.32
N ARG A 152 8.24 26.69 6.42
CA ARG A 152 7.26 25.85 7.12
C ARG A 152 6.23 25.30 6.11
N PRO A 153 6.06 23.98 5.94
CA PRO A 153 5.06 23.47 5.03
C PRO A 153 3.68 23.64 5.67
N MET A 154 2.89 24.57 5.13
CA MET A 154 1.47 24.71 5.42
C MET A 154 0.75 23.38 5.17
N ILE A 155 -0.06 22.97 6.13
CA ILE A 155 -1.00 21.86 6.00
C ILE A 155 -2.04 22.28 4.95
N LYS A 156 -1.99 21.68 3.76
CA LYS A 156 -3.05 21.84 2.76
C LYS A 156 -3.91 20.59 2.74
N MET A 157 -5.17 20.79 3.10
CA MET A 157 -6.22 19.79 3.12
C MET A 157 -6.57 19.38 1.69
N LEU A 158 -6.85 18.09 1.54
CA LEU A 158 -7.28 17.53 0.27
C LEU A 158 -8.77 17.79 0.09
N SER A 159 -9.14 18.63 -0.89
CA SER A 159 -10.54 18.88 -1.26
C SER A 159 -10.76 18.60 -2.74
N CYS A 160 -11.86 17.93 -3.07
CA CYS A 160 -12.30 17.61 -4.44
C CYS A 160 -12.90 18.84 -5.13
N LEU A 161 -12.57 19.05 -6.40
CA LEU A 161 -13.39 19.82 -7.34
C LEU A 161 -13.61 18.95 -8.59
N PHE A 162 -14.87 18.90 -9.02
CA PHE A 162 -15.34 18.23 -10.22
C PHE A 162 -14.86 18.95 -11.50
N PRO A 163 -14.82 18.23 -12.63
CA PRO A 163 -15.58 18.71 -13.78
C PRO A 163 -16.81 17.83 -14.00
N SER A 164 -17.97 18.48 -14.01
CA SER A 164 -19.22 17.93 -14.55
C SER A 164 -19.11 17.80 -16.08
N ARG A 165 -19.93 16.88 -16.64
CA ARG A 165 -20.31 16.67 -18.06
C ARG A 165 -19.48 15.61 -18.80
N ILE A 166 -20.07 14.73 -19.61
CA ILE A 166 -21.47 14.43 -20.03
C ILE A 166 -21.56 12.90 -20.11
#